data_AF-A0A7W0DEK6-F1
#
_entry.id   AF-A0A7W0DEK6-F1
#
_cell.length_a   1.000
_cell.length_b   1.000
_cell.length_c   1.000
_cell.angle_alpha   90.00
_cell.angle_beta   90.00
_cell.angle_gamma   90.00
#
_symmetry.space_group_name_H-M   'P 1'
#
loop_
_entity.id
_entity.type
_entity.pdbx_description
1 polymer ?
#
loop_
_entity_poly.entity_id
_entity_poly.type
_entity_poly.pdbx_seq_one_letter_code
_entity_poly.pdbx_strand_id
1 'polypeptide(L)'
;MKKKLLYVSAVIIFLYVTAVSTYQIVPAIKGRSAATHFLETLMLEKDGLSLVDYRNLRVNLSDNALEGSVYVTLKNQSVKKEYRIFLTFGGGRWSPKISHLQYIEADGVDETIEQWIRTINSTLS
;
A
#
# COMPACT_ATOMS: atom_id res chain seq x y z
N MET A 1 -6.08 46.49 17.29
CA MET A 1 -6.16 45.89 15.93
C MET A 1 -5.09 44.83 15.66
N LYS A 2 -3.79 45.08 15.95
CA LYS A 2 -2.69 44.12 15.71
C LYS A 2 -2.89 42.71 16.30
N LYS A 3 -3.39 42.60 17.54
CA LYS A 3 -3.67 41.29 18.20
C LYS A 3 -4.75 40.46 17.49
N LYS A 4 -5.78 41.12 16.93
CA LYS A 4 -6.86 40.45 16.17
C LYS A 4 -6.32 39.92 14.84
N LEU A 5 -5.46 40.68 14.16
CA LEU A 5 -4.82 40.26 12.91
C LEU A 5 -3.93 39.01 13.12
N LEU A 6 -3.17 39.00 14.22
CA LEU A 6 -2.26 37.90 14.58
C LEU A 6 -3.01 36.61 14.93
N TYR A 7 -4.17 36.74 15.58
CA TYR A 7 -5.06 35.62 15.84
C TYR A 7 -5.65 35.04 14.54
N VAL A 8 -6.13 35.90 13.64
CA VAL A 8 -6.66 35.46 12.34
C VAL A 8 -5.59 34.73 11.52
N SER A 9 -4.35 35.23 11.47
CA SER A 9 -3.26 34.53 10.77
C SER A 9 -2.94 33.16 11.40
N ALA A 10 -2.95 33.05 12.73
CA ALA A 10 -2.71 31.78 13.40
C ALA A 10 -3.81 30.75 13.09
N VAL A 11 -5.08 31.19 13.06
CA VAL A 11 -6.21 30.32 12.70
C VAL A 11 -6.11 29.84 11.26
N ILE A 12 -5.75 30.71 10.31
CA ILE A 12 -5.60 30.32 8.90
C ILE A 12 -4.50 29.27 8.74
N ILE A 13 -3.35 29.46 9.39
CA ILE A 13 -2.24 28.49 9.36
C ILE A 13 -2.71 27.16 9.95
N PHE A 14 -3.39 27.17 11.09
CA PHE A 14 -3.91 25.96 11.72
C PHE A 14 -4.91 25.20 10.83
N LEU A 15 -5.84 25.92 10.19
CA LEU A 15 -6.80 25.35 9.24
C LEU A 15 -6.08 24.75 8.04
N TYR A 16 -5.08 25.44 7.48
CA TYR A 16 -4.28 24.94 6.37
C TYR A 16 -3.56 23.64 6.72
N VAL A 17 -2.86 23.60 7.85
CA VAL A 17 -2.14 22.40 8.31
C VAL A 17 -3.11 21.23 8.53
N THR A 18 -4.29 21.50 9.10
CA THR A 18 -5.31 20.48 9.32
C THR A 18 -5.87 19.96 8.00
N ALA A 19 -6.11 20.84 7.02
CA ALA A 19 -6.57 20.47 5.69
C ALA A 19 -5.55 19.61 4.95
N VAL A 20 -4.26 20.00 4.94
CA VAL A 20 -3.20 19.18 4.32
C VAL A 20 -3.09 17.82 5.00
N SER A 21 -3.11 17.78 6.33
CA SER A 21 -3.00 16.53 7.09
C SER A 21 -4.17 15.59 6.81
N THR A 22 -5.39 16.11 6.78
CA THR A 22 -6.57 15.30 6.45
C THR A 22 -6.54 14.82 5.00
N TYR A 23 -6.16 15.67 4.04
CA TYR A 23 -6.23 15.29 2.62
C TYR A 23 -5.07 14.43 2.13
N GLN A 24 -3.89 14.50 2.75
CA GLN A 24 -2.71 13.75 2.30
C GLN A 24 -2.29 12.65 3.26
N ILE A 25 -2.20 12.94 4.56
CA ILE A 25 -1.61 12.01 5.53
C ILE A 25 -2.60 10.89 5.88
N VAL A 26 -3.86 11.24 6.14
CA VAL A 26 -4.87 10.25 6.57
C VAL A 26 -5.12 9.17 5.51
N PRO A 27 -5.29 9.48 4.21
CA PRO A 27 -5.40 8.46 3.17
C PRO A 27 -4.20 7.51 3.12
N ALA A 28 -2.97 8.03 3.23
CA ALA A 28 -1.76 7.22 3.20
C ALA A 28 -1.69 6.26 4.41
N ILE A 29 -2.04 6.72 5.62
CA ILE A 29 -2.10 5.87 6.82
C ILE A 29 -3.15 4.76 6.64
N LYS A 30 -4.35 5.10 6.14
CA LYS A 30 -5.39 4.11 5.88
C LYS A 30 -4.98 3.11 4.81
N GLY A 31 -4.33 3.56 3.73
CA GLY A 31 -3.80 2.68 2.70
C GLY A 31 -2.75 1.73 3.25
N ARG A 32 -1.84 2.21 4.11
CA ARG A 32 -0.87 1.36 4.80
C ARG A 32 -1.55 0.30 5.67
N SER A 33 -2.56 0.68 6.45
CA SER A 33 -3.32 -0.27 7.27
C SER A 33 -4.04 -1.31 6.40
N ALA A 34 -4.66 -0.91 5.30
CA ALA A 34 -5.32 -1.83 4.36
C ALA A 34 -4.33 -2.81 3.72
N ALA A 35 -3.16 -2.33 3.30
CA ALA A 35 -2.11 -3.17 2.74
C ALA A 35 -1.54 -4.16 3.76
N THR A 36 -1.30 -3.72 5.00
CA THR A 36 -0.86 -4.60 6.10
C THR A 36 -1.86 -5.73 6.33
N HIS A 37 -3.13 -5.40 6.55
CA HIS A 37 -4.17 -6.40 6.79
C HIS A 37 -4.31 -7.38 5.61
N PHE A 38 -4.21 -6.86 4.38
CA PHE A 38 -4.24 -7.68 3.17
C PHE A 38 -3.07 -8.67 3.11
N LEU A 39 -1.84 -8.21 3.33
CA LEU A 39 -0.65 -9.07 3.34
C LEU A 39 -0.71 -10.11 4.45
N GLU A 40 -1.16 -9.73 5.65
CA GLU A 40 -1.35 -10.68 6.77
C GLU A 40 -2.38 -11.77 6.43
N THR A 41 -3.44 -11.42 5.71
CA THR A 41 -4.43 -12.41 5.24
C THR A 41 -3.81 -13.40 4.24
N LEU A 42 -2.88 -12.94 3.41
CA LEU A 42 -2.16 -13.76 2.42
C LEU A 42 -1.05 -14.62 3.02
N MET A 43 -0.62 -14.36 4.25
CA MET A 43 0.35 -15.22 4.96
C MET A 43 -0.23 -16.60 5.32
N LEU A 44 -1.55 -16.76 5.23
CA LEU A 44 -2.20 -18.06 5.40
C LEU A 44 -1.92 -18.93 4.17
N GLU A 45 -1.17 -20.01 4.38
CA GLU A 45 -0.66 -20.91 3.34
C GLU A 45 -1.78 -21.49 2.46
N LYS A 46 -1.63 -21.35 1.14
CA LYS A 46 -2.50 -21.97 0.14
C LYS A 46 -1.66 -22.58 -0.97
N ASP A 47 -1.86 -23.88 -1.24
CA ASP A 47 -1.26 -24.61 -2.37
C ASP A 47 0.28 -24.61 -2.43
N GLY A 48 0.97 -24.63 -1.28
CA GLY A 48 2.44 -24.74 -1.21
C GLY A 48 3.23 -23.49 -1.64
N LEU A 49 2.52 -22.44 -2.06
CA LEU A 49 3.00 -21.12 -2.39
C LEU A 49 2.49 -20.13 -1.35
N SER A 50 3.34 -19.76 -0.39
CA SER A 50 2.94 -18.90 0.72
C SER A 50 3.79 -17.64 0.82
N LEU A 51 3.12 -16.54 1.17
CA LEU A 51 3.79 -15.35 1.67
C LEU A 51 4.30 -15.66 3.08
N VAL A 52 5.61 -15.60 3.29
CA VAL A 52 6.20 -15.91 4.61
C VAL A 52 6.75 -14.69 5.34
N ASP A 53 7.02 -13.60 4.61
CA ASP A 53 7.48 -12.34 5.19
C ASP A 53 7.18 -11.16 4.26
N TYR A 54 7.07 -9.96 4.80
CA TYR A 54 7.03 -8.72 4.03
C TYR A 54 7.73 -7.58 4.76
N ARG A 55 8.39 -6.69 4.01
CA ARG A 55 9.12 -5.54 4.58
C ARG A 55 9.08 -4.31 3.69
N ASN A 56 9.44 -3.17 4.28
CA ASN A 56 9.53 -1.89 3.58
C ASN A 56 8.23 -1.47 2.87
N LEU A 57 7.07 -1.78 3.46
CA LEU A 57 5.78 -1.31 2.96
C LEU A 57 5.75 0.22 2.97
N ARG A 58 5.66 0.80 1.77
CA ARG A 58 5.47 2.23 1.54
C ARG A 58 4.13 2.42 0.86
N VAL A 59 3.38 3.43 1.30
CA VAL A 59 2.13 3.84 0.67
C VAL A 59 2.16 5.35 0.55
N ASN A 60 1.96 5.83 -0.67
CA ASN A 60 1.98 7.24 -1.01
C ASN A 60 0.65 7.61 -1.68
N LEU A 61 0.26 8.87 -1.55
CA LEU A 61 -0.82 9.46 -2.31
C LEU A 61 -0.19 10.28 -3.45
N SER A 62 -0.35 9.82 -4.68
CA SER A 62 0.11 10.49 -5.90
C SER A 62 -1.09 10.83 -6.77
N ASP A 63 -1.26 12.08 -7.18
CA ASP A 63 -2.34 12.51 -8.08
C ASP A 63 -3.75 12.00 -7.71
N ASN A 64 -4.06 12.00 -6.41
CA ASN A 64 -5.28 11.45 -5.78
C ASN A 64 -5.45 9.93 -5.84
N ALA A 65 -4.50 9.19 -6.39
CA ALA A 65 -4.42 7.74 -6.31
C ALA A 65 -3.52 7.31 -5.14
N LEU A 66 -3.93 6.27 -4.43
CA LEU A 66 -3.07 5.61 -3.47
C LEU A 66 -2.27 4.54 -4.20
N GLU A 67 -0.96 4.56 -3.99
CA GLU A 67 -0.01 3.62 -4.56
C GLU A 67 0.87 3.08 -3.45
N GLY A 68 1.27 1.81 -3.57
CA GLY A 68 2.15 1.19 -2.60
C GLY A 68 3.25 0.38 -3.25
N SER A 69 4.31 0.17 -2.48
CA SER A 69 5.36 -0.79 -2.83
C SER A 69 5.80 -1.53 -1.58
N VAL A 70 6.07 -2.82 -1.71
CA VAL A 70 6.48 -3.67 -0.60
C VAL A 70 7.40 -4.77 -1.12
N TYR A 71 8.35 -5.20 -0.28
CA TYR A 71 9.12 -6.40 -0.54
C TYR A 71 8.40 -7.58 0.13
N VAL A 72 8.14 -8.63 -0.63
CA VAL A 72 7.48 -9.86 -0.16
C VAL A 72 8.43 -11.03 -0.32
N THR A 73 8.52 -11.87 0.69
CA THR A 73 9.23 -13.15 0.60
C THR A 73 8.21 -14.24 0.36
N LEU A 74 8.28 -14.88 -0.80
CA LEU A 74 7.48 -16.04 -1.12
C LEU A 74 8.29 -17.31 -0.87
N LYS A 75 7.60 -18.31 -0.32
CA LYS A 75 8.11 -19.67 -0.19
C LYS A 75 7.37 -20.55 -1.18
N ASN A 76 8.13 -21.19 -2.07
CA ASN A 76 7.66 -22.25 -2.95
C ASN A 76 8.44 -23.52 -2.58
N GLN A 77 7.74 -24.49 -1.99
CA GLN A 77 8.36 -25.70 -1.45
C GLN A 77 9.50 -25.37 -0.45
N SER A 78 10.75 -25.64 -0.82
CA SER A 78 11.94 -25.37 0.01
C SER A 78 12.66 -24.07 -0.34
N VAL A 79 12.26 -23.37 -1.40
CA VAL A 79 12.93 -22.16 -1.90
C VAL A 79 12.21 -20.94 -1.37
N LYS A 80 12.98 -20.01 -0.77
CA LYS A 80 12.50 -18.68 -0.38
C LYS A 80 13.14 -17.64 -1.29
N LYS A 81 12.31 -16.79 -1.88
CA LYS A 81 12.79 -15.70 -2.73
C LYS A 81 12.02 -14.42 -2.41
N GLU A 82 12.74 -13.30 -2.43
CA GLU A 82 12.17 -11.99 -2.20
C GLU A 82 11.86 -11.30 -3.53
N TYR A 83 10.69 -10.66 -3.59
CA TYR A 83 10.21 -9.91 -4.73
C TYR A 83 9.77 -8.52 -4.29
N ARG A 84 10.03 -7.52 -5.13
CA ARG A 84 9.42 -6.21 -4.97
C ARG A 84 8.12 -6.16 -5.77
N ILE A 85 7.03 -5.90 -5.07
CA ILE A 85 5.71 -5.75 -5.69
C ILE A 85 5.18 -4.33 -5.50
N PHE A 86 4.30 -3.95 -6.41
CA PHE A 86 3.58 -2.70 -6.44
C PHE A 86 2.10 -2.97 -6.19
N LEU A 87 1.51 -2.16 -5.33
CA LEU A 87 0.14 -2.26 -4.87
C LEU A 87 -0.66 -1.09 -5.45
N THR A 88 -1.69 -1.41 -6.23
CA THR A 88 -2.66 -0.42 -6.68
C THR A 88 -3.88 -0.47 -5.78
N PHE A 89 -4.22 0.66 -5.19
CA PHE A 89 -5.39 0.77 -4.34
C PHE A 89 -6.60 1.21 -5.16
N GLY A 90 -7.68 0.45 -5.06
CA GLY A 90 -9.00 0.84 -5.49
C GLY A 90 -9.83 1.40 -4.34
N GLY A 91 -11.10 1.69 -4.63
CA GLY A 91 -12.01 2.36 -3.70
C GLY A 91 -11.75 3.86 -3.60
N GLY A 92 -12.30 4.49 -2.57
CA GLY A 92 -12.07 5.91 -2.31
C GLY A 92 -10.85 6.13 -1.42
N ARG A 93 -10.21 7.30 -1.51
CA ARG A 93 -9.05 7.69 -0.67
C ARG A 93 -9.26 7.50 0.84
N TRP A 94 -10.50 7.52 1.31
CA TRP A 94 -10.87 7.37 2.71
C TRP A 94 -11.20 5.94 3.13
N SER A 95 -11.35 5.03 2.17
CA SER A 95 -11.62 3.61 2.35
C SER A 95 -10.85 2.82 1.26
N PRO A 96 -9.52 2.87 1.31
CA PRO A 96 -8.69 2.20 0.32
C PRO A 96 -8.81 0.68 0.45
N LYS A 97 -8.79 -0.01 -0.69
CA LYS A 97 -8.72 -1.46 -0.77
C LYS A 97 -7.69 -1.84 -1.82
N ILE A 98 -6.96 -2.94 -1.63
CA ILE A 98 -6.09 -3.45 -2.68
C ILE A 98 -6.96 -3.92 -3.84
N SER A 99 -6.65 -3.44 -5.05
CA SER A 99 -7.40 -3.77 -6.27
C SER A 99 -6.57 -4.55 -7.27
N HIS A 100 -5.25 -4.34 -7.26
CA HIS A 100 -4.36 -4.97 -8.20
C HIS A 100 -2.93 -5.02 -7.64
N LEU A 101 -2.23 -6.11 -7.96
CA LEU A 101 -0.81 -6.29 -7.67
C LEU A 101 -0.03 -6.38 -8.97
N GLN A 102 1.14 -5.73 -9.01
CA GLN A 102 2.10 -5.81 -10.10
C GLN A 102 3.49 -6.09 -9.53
N TYR A 103 4.38 -6.62 -10.37
CA TYR A 103 5.79 -6.74 -10.05
C TYR A 103 6.61 -6.23 -11.22
N ILE A 104 7.80 -5.73 -10.92
CA ILE A 104 8.77 -5.34 -11.95
C ILE A 104 9.94 -6.29 -11.82
N GLU A 105 10.21 -7.00 -12.90
CA GLU A 105 11.26 -7.99 -12.98
C GLU A 105 12.60 -7.29 -13.20
N ALA A 106 13.60 -7.59 -12.36
CA ALA A 106 14.96 -7.10 -12.57
C ALA A 106 15.77 -8.04 -13.46
N ASP A 107 15.56 -9.36 -13.35
CA ASP A 107 16.32 -10.39 -14.07
C ASP A 107 15.47 -11.68 -14.28
N GLY A 108 14.82 -11.80 -15.44
CA GLY A 108 14.18 -13.02 -15.95
C GLY A 108 12.85 -13.44 -15.29
N VAL A 109 12.00 -14.10 -16.09
CA VAL A 109 10.64 -14.55 -15.70
C VAL A 109 10.69 -15.58 -14.57
N ASP A 110 10.23 -15.20 -13.38
CA ASP A 110 10.04 -16.15 -12.28
C ASP A 110 8.57 -16.58 -12.20
N GLU A 111 8.31 -17.80 -12.65
CA GLU A 111 6.96 -18.41 -12.65
C GLU A 111 6.30 -18.39 -11.26
N THR A 112 7.09 -18.38 -10.18
CA THR A 112 6.59 -18.36 -8.80
C THR A 112 5.84 -17.06 -8.48
N ILE A 113 6.44 -15.90 -8.79
CA ILE A 113 5.80 -14.60 -8.51
C ILE A 113 4.65 -14.34 -9.48
N GLU A 114 4.78 -14.78 -10.74
CA GLU A 114 3.68 -14.68 -11.70
C GLU A 114 2.46 -15.48 -11.26
N GLN A 115 2.64 -16.74 -10.87
CA GLN A 115 1.56 -17.59 -10.41
C GLN A 115 0.90 -16.99 -9.17
N TRP A 116 1.70 -16.54 -8.20
CA TRP A 116 1.20 -15.91 -6.98
C TRP A 116 0.34 -14.66 -7.28
N ILE A 117 0.84 -13.76 -8.13
CA ILE A 117 0.12 -12.55 -8.53
C ILE A 117 -1.15 -12.86 -9.30
N ARG A 118 -1.12 -13.84 -10.22
CA ARG A 118 -2.32 -14.27 -10.97
C ARG A 118 -3.38 -14.83 -10.03
N THR A 119 -3.01 -15.70 -9.09
CA THR A 119 -3.93 -16.24 -8.08
C THR A 119 -4.56 -15.13 -7.27
N ILE A 120 -3.76 -14.17 -6.78
CA ILE A 120 -4.28 -13.06 -5.97
C ILE A 120 -5.19 -12.14 -6.80
N ASN A 121 -4.75 -11.73 -7.99
CA ASN A 121 -5.55 -10.83 -8.83
C ASN A 121 -6.90 -11.46 -9.22
N SER A 122 -6.97 -12.80 -9.38
CA SER A 122 -8.24 -13.51 -9.60
C SER A 122 -9.18 -13.53 -8.38
N THR A 123 -8.64 -13.33 -7.18
CA THR A 123 -9.44 -13.22 -5.94
C THR A 123 -9.89 -11.79 -5.63
N LEU A 124 -9.29 -10.80 -6.31
CA LEU A 124 -9.61 -9.38 -6.15
C LEU A 124 -10.71 -8.90 -7.12
N SER A 125 -11.03 -9.68 -8.17
CA SER A 125 -12.06 -9.38 -9.18
C SER A 125 -13.47 -9.73 -8.73
#